data_AF-A0A496BJ71-F1
#
_entry.id   AF-A0A496BJ71-F1
#
_cell.length_a   1.000
_cell.length_b   1.000
_cell.length_c   1.000
_cell.angle_alpha   90.00
_cell.angle_beta   90.00
_cell.angle_gamma   90.00
#
_symmetry.space_group_name_H-M   'P 1'
#
loop_
_entity.id
_entity.type
_entity.pdbx_description
1 polymer ?
#
loop_
_entity_poly.entity_id
_entity_poly.type
_entity_poly.pdbx_seq_one_letter_code
_entity_poly.pdbx_strand_id
1 'polypeptide(L)'
;MNTKETYRATAFADFQPELSAPGATPERLAYLKEHGFVIINDFVDNPWIPILREAGRRVTEATAPENIYDIIDCSKGYVHRAAEDEPWAIRGLIHPAFGESSFAEFHGSSDFLDFVASWCHGLQPEDMTFSGMLLWANPRRNQNGPSWHRDVTWWGDGAGYFSQREIRGNTPEDYSEEVERIRWKEIQESNEKRIKERNGVSMFLALTDDECHELIPGSHHRWRTPFEHDVLLPQAMKDQGVPYTPSWNGKDPLPDQVAIRLKPGEALIRNGNNIHTGHTVPERERNTLSIGWSKWSGESTGEPSVADARSAWQLDPAVRDALPHAWMQTAWDRWAKTQKLGDTLEDRYAGFDIRQIKSGKVAGWRTELEHQAAAAGDAWEAFQTAV
;
A
#
# COMPACT_ATOMS: atom_id res chain seq x y z
N MET A 1 18.28 -20.66 -24.46
CA MET A 1 17.14 -19.78 -24.17
C MET A 1 16.26 -20.53 -23.17
N ASN A 2 16.49 -20.29 -21.88
CA ASN A 2 15.66 -20.87 -20.82
C ASN A 2 14.56 -19.84 -20.58
N THR A 3 13.35 -20.12 -21.04
CA THR A 3 12.15 -19.36 -20.69
C THR A 3 11.95 -19.51 -19.18
N LYS A 4 12.58 -18.62 -18.40
CA LYS A 4 12.39 -18.53 -16.96
C LYS A 4 10.89 -18.39 -16.73
N GLU A 5 10.33 -19.30 -15.95
CA GLU A 5 8.97 -19.26 -15.42
C GLU A 5 8.80 -17.95 -14.62
N THR A 6 8.44 -16.86 -15.31
CA THR A 6 8.41 -15.52 -14.69
C THR A 6 7.14 -15.26 -13.90
N TYR A 7 6.10 -16.09 -14.04
CA TYR A 7 4.85 -15.95 -13.32
C TYR A 7 4.56 -17.19 -12.51
N ARG A 8 4.07 -17.00 -11.29
CA ARG A 8 3.44 -18.07 -10.54
C ARG A 8 2.06 -18.34 -11.11
N ALA A 9 1.31 -17.29 -11.46
CA ALA A 9 0.00 -17.43 -12.09
C ALA A 9 0.07 -18.08 -13.48
N THR A 10 -0.82 -19.02 -13.74
CA THR A 10 -1.02 -19.65 -15.05
C THR A 10 -2.16 -19.03 -15.87
N ALA A 11 -2.94 -18.14 -15.24
CA ALA A 11 -4.05 -17.42 -15.83
C ALA A 11 -3.91 -15.91 -15.60
N PHE A 12 -4.53 -15.11 -16.47
CA PHE A 12 -4.52 -13.67 -16.41
C PHE A 12 -5.95 -13.13 -16.39
N ALA A 13 -6.15 -12.06 -15.64
CA ALA A 13 -7.36 -11.24 -15.70
C ALA A 13 -7.03 -9.95 -16.44
N ASP A 14 -7.62 -9.79 -17.62
CA ASP A 14 -7.50 -8.62 -18.48
C ASP A 14 -8.72 -7.70 -18.31
N PHE A 15 -8.62 -6.46 -18.79
CA PHE A 15 -9.75 -5.55 -18.89
C PHE A 15 -10.88 -6.14 -19.76
N GLN A 16 -12.12 -5.93 -19.32
CA GLN A 16 -13.33 -6.36 -20.01
C GLN A 16 -13.98 -5.19 -20.76
N PRO A 17 -14.03 -5.19 -22.11
CA PRO A 17 -14.61 -4.10 -22.90
C PRO A 17 -16.06 -3.75 -22.53
N GLU A 18 -16.83 -4.74 -22.08
CA GLU A 18 -18.19 -4.59 -21.57
C GLU A 18 -18.27 -3.73 -20.28
N LEU A 19 -17.15 -3.57 -19.56
CA LEU A 19 -17.01 -2.73 -18.36
C LEU A 19 -16.34 -1.38 -18.67
N SER A 20 -16.37 -0.91 -19.92
CA SER A 20 -15.71 0.33 -20.35
C SER A 20 -16.41 1.63 -19.92
N ALA A 21 -17.68 1.57 -19.54
CA ALA A 21 -18.42 2.76 -19.13
C ALA A 21 -17.81 3.36 -17.84
N PRO A 22 -17.55 4.68 -17.77
CA PRO A 22 -16.77 5.29 -16.71
C PRO A 22 -17.50 5.30 -15.36
N GLY A 23 -16.73 5.41 -14.28
CA GLY A 23 -17.23 5.48 -12.91
C GLY A 23 -17.75 4.15 -12.36
N ALA A 24 -18.61 4.23 -11.34
CA ALA A 24 -19.14 3.08 -10.61
C ALA A 24 -20.46 2.56 -11.20
N THR A 25 -20.43 2.06 -12.44
CA THR A 25 -21.63 1.50 -13.10
C THR A 25 -22.16 0.25 -12.39
N PRO A 26 -23.46 -0.08 -12.54
CA PRO A 26 -24.02 -1.31 -11.97
C PRO A 26 -23.24 -2.57 -12.36
N GLU A 27 -22.73 -2.64 -13.59
CA GLU A 27 -21.97 -3.78 -14.12
C GLU A 27 -20.60 -3.88 -13.45
N ARG A 28 -19.85 -2.76 -13.34
CA ARG A 28 -18.56 -2.72 -12.62
C ARG A 28 -18.73 -3.08 -11.14
N LEU A 29 -19.79 -2.60 -10.51
CA LEU A 29 -20.08 -2.91 -9.10
C LEU A 29 -20.50 -4.37 -8.91
N ALA A 30 -21.27 -4.94 -9.83
CA ALA A 30 -21.61 -6.35 -9.83
C ALA A 30 -20.34 -7.21 -9.98
N TYR A 31 -19.48 -6.87 -10.94
CA TYR A 31 -18.20 -7.55 -11.16
C TYR A 31 -17.29 -7.47 -9.92
N LEU A 32 -17.13 -6.28 -9.34
CA LEU A 32 -16.37 -6.08 -8.10
C LEU A 32 -16.95 -6.88 -6.92
N LYS A 33 -18.28 -6.98 -6.81
CA LYS A 33 -18.96 -7.76 -5.77
C LYS A 33 -18.72 -9.26 -5.94
N GLU A 34 -18.77 -9.74 -7.18
CA GLU A 34 -18.59 -11.16 -7.52
C GLU A 34 -17.13 -11.60 -7.41
N HIS A 35 -16.19 -10.87 -8.01
CA HIS A 35 -14.80 -11.30 -8.14
C HIS A 35 -13.85 -10.65 -7.13
N GLY A 36 -14.29 -9.57 -6.46
CA GLY A 36 -13.48 -8.88 -5.45
C GLY A 36 -12.43 -7.94 -6.06
N PHE A 37 -12.48 -7.74 -7.37
CA PHE A 37 -11.71 -6.74 -8.10
C PHE A 37 -12.45 -6.30 -9.36
N VAL A 38 -12.03 -5.19 -9.95
CA VAL A 38 -12.43 -4.74 -11.29
C VAL A 38 -11.28 -3.94 -11.90
N ILE A 39 -11.06 -4.11 -13.20
CA ILE A 39 -10.14 -3.28 -13.98
C ILE A 39 -10.96 -2.22 -14.68
N ILE A 40 -10.57 -0.96 -14.50
CA ILE A 40 -11.20 0.20 -15.14
C ILE A 40 -10.23 0.82 -16.15
N ASN A 41 -10.75 1.45 -17.19
CA ASN A 41 -9.98 2.08 -18.26
C ASN A 41 -10.17 3.62 -18.30
N ASP A 42 -10.65 4.22 -17.22
CA ASP A 42 -11.06 5.63 -17.14
C ASP A 42 -9.92 6.62 -17.37
N PHE A 43 -8.66 6.18 -17.27
CA PHE A 43 -7.47 7.01 -17.49
C PHE A 43 -6.67 6.59 -18.72
N VAL A 44 -7.19 5.69 -19.57
CA VAL A 44 -6.57 5.39 -20.86
C VAL A 44 -6.55 6.65 -21.70
N ASP A 45 -5.41 6.90 -22.36
CA ASP A 45 -5.10 8.12 -23.13
C ASP A 45 -5.08 9.43 -22.31
N ASN A 46 -5.17 9.36 -20.98
CA ASN A 46 -5.08 10.56 -20.15
C ASN A 46 -3.65 11.16 -20.24
N PRO A 47 -3.53 12.49 -20.47
CA PRO A 47 -2.22 13.16 -20.66
C PRO A 47 -1.31 13.09 -19.43
N TRP A 48 -1.83 12.83 -18.23
CA TRP A 48 -1.04 12.63 -17.02
C TRP A 48 -0.24 11.33 -17.02
N ILE A 49 -0.70 10.29 -17.71
CA ILE A 49 -0.04 8.97 -17.70
C ILE A 49 1.44 9.05 -18.11
N PRO A 50 1.84 9.65 -19.25
CA PRO A 50 3.26 9.79 -19.58
C PRO A 50 4.02 10.69 -18.59
N ILE A 51 3.41 11.74 -18.04
CA ILE A 51 4.06 12.65 -17.08
C ILE A 51 4.41 11.89 -15.80
N LEU A 52 3.42 11.21 -15.22
CA LEU A 52 3.58 10.42 -14.00
C LEU A 52 4.51 9.23 -14.20
N ARG A 53 4.50 8.59 -15.38
CA ARG A 53 5.43 7.50 -15.71
C ARG A 53 6.87 7.96 -15.62
N GLU A 54 7.21 9.08 -16.26
CA GLU A 54 8.58 9.60 -16.23
C GLU A 54 8.99 10.08 -14.84
N ALA A 55 8.08 10.71 -14.09
CA ALA A 55 8.30 11.04 -12.67
C ALA A 55 8.57 9.78 -11.83
N GLY A 56 7.78 8.72 -12.02
CA GLY A 56 7.97 7.44 -11.33
C GLY A 56 9.31 6.76 -11.67
N ARG A 57 9.77 6.86 -12.92
CA ARG A 57 11.09 6.37 -13.34
C ARG A 57 12.22 7.11 -12.62
N ARG A 58 12.18 8.45 -12.60
CA ARG A 58 13.17 9.28 -11.89
C ARG A 58 13.20 8.98 -10.40
N VAL A 59 12.05 8.85 -9.75
CA VAL A 59 11.96 8.49 -8.32
C VAL A 59 12.53 7.10 -8.04
N THR A 60 12.20 6.12 -8.89
CA THR A 60 12.71 4.75 -8.74
C THR A 60 14.23 4.69 -8.91
N GLU A 61 14.77 5.40 -9.90
CA GLU A 61 16.22 5.49 -10.12
C GLU A 61 16.91 6.22 -8.95
N ALA A 62 16.38 7.37 -8.52
CA ALA A 62 16.94 8.16 -7.43
C ALA A 62 16.96 7.43 -6.08
N THR A 63 16.00 6.51 -5.86
CA THR A 63 15.88 5.72 -4.61
C THR A 63 16.69 4.43 -4.61
N ALA A 64 17.41 4.15 -5.70
CA ALA A 64 18.32 3.02 -5.79
C ALA A 64 19.37 3.06 -4.64
N PRO A 65 19.76 1.89 -4.10
CA PRO A 65 20.60 1.82 -2.89
C PRO A 65 21.96 2.52 -3.04
N GLU A 66 22.51 2.57 -4.25
CA GLU A 66 23.75 3.29 -4.58
C GLU A 66 23.68 4.80 -4.38
N ASN A 67 22.48 5.39 -4.47
CA ASN A 67 22.30 6.84 -4.39
C ASN A 67 22.11 7.31 -2.94
N ILE A 68 21.62 6.45 -2.04
CA ILE A 68 21.26 6.77 -0.65
C ILE A 68 20.33 8.01 -0.59
N TYR A 69 20.91 9.21 -0.48
CA TYR A 69 20.20 10.51 -0.44
C TYR A 69 20.78 11.56 -1.42
N ASP A 70 21.69 11.18 -2.32
CA ASP A 70 22.47 12.11 -3.15
C ASP A 70 21.64 12.73 -4.30
N ILE A 71 20.57 12.03 -4.74
CA ILE A 71 19.67 12.50 -5.81
C ILE A 71 18.34 13.00 -5.21
N ILE A 72 17.71 12.20 -4.35
CA ILE A 72 16.49 12.54 -3.60
C ILE A 72 16.74 12.21 -2.14
N ASP A 73 16.34 13.11 -1.22
CA ASP A 73 16.32 12.82 0.21
C ASP A 73 15.16 11.85 0.54
N CYS A 74 15.33 10.57 0.19
CA CYS A 74 14.29 9.57 0.34
C CYS A 74 13.96 9.22 1.81
N SER A 75 14.75 9.71 2.77
CA SER A 75 14.45 9.65 4.20
C SER A 75 13.25 10.53 4.60
N LYS A 76 12.84 11.47 3.72
CA LYS A 76 11.60 12.25 3.84
C LYS A 76 10.35 11.51 3.35
N GLY A 77 10.49 10.24 2.97
CA GLY A 77 9.41 9.34 2.59
C GLY A 77 9.47 8.05 3.39
N TYR A 78 9.02 6.96 2.78
CA TYR A 78 9.24 5.61 3.29
C TYR A 78 9.43 4.65 2.11
N VAL A 79 10.65 4.15 1.95
CA VAL A 79 11.00 3.22 0.87
C VAL A 79 10.98 1.79 1.38
N HIS A 80 10.08 0.99 0.83
CA HIS A 80 10.06 -0.46 1.02
C HIS A 80 11.15 -1.07 0.17
N ARG A 81 12.04 -1.82 0.82
CA ARG A 81 13.23 -2.39 0.19
C ARG A 81 13.21 -3.92 0.26
N ALA A 82 13.75 -4.55 -0.79
CA ALA A 82 13.88 -6.00 -0.94
C ALA A 82 15.33 -6.41 -0.64
N ALA A 83 15.73 -7.59 -1.12
CA ALA A 83 17.12 -8.02 -1.08
C ALA A 83 18.06 -6.96 -1.70
N GLU A 84 19.26 -6.81 -1.12
CA GLU A 84 20.24 -5.79 -1.52
C GLU A 84 19.73 -4.35 -1.45
N ASP A 85 18.72 -4.09 -0.61
CA ASP A 85 18.13 -2.78 -0.40
C ASP A 85 17.47 -2.17 -1.66
N GLU A 86 17.13 -2.99 -2.66
CA GLU A 86 16.43 -2.52 -3.86
C GLU A 86 15.00 -2.06 -3.56
N PRO A 87 14.56 -0.89 -4.05
CA PRO A 87 13.20 -0.41 -3.81
C PRO A 87 12.17 -1.27 -4.56
N TRP A 88 11.06 -1.60 -3.88
CA TRP A 88 9.88 -2.22 -4.52
C TRP A 88 8.56 -1.48 -4.26
N ALA A 89 8.58 -0.54 -3.33
CA ALA A 89 7.46 0.37 -3.07
C ALA A 89 7.98 1.67 -2.46
N ILE A 90 7.58 2.81 -2.98
CA ILE A 90 8.12 4.13 -2.61
C ILE A 90 6.98 5.04 -2.16
N ARG A 91 7.00 5.45 -0.89
CA ARG A 91 6.09 6.43 -0.30
C ARG A 91 6.84 7.75 -0.11
N GLY A 92 6.12 8.86 -0.06
CA GLY A 92 6.72 10.21 0.02
C GLY A 92 6.66 11.00 -1.29
N LEU A 93 5.99 10.48 -2.32
CA LEU A 93 5.98 11.06 -3.68
C LEU A 93 5.57 12.54 -3.75
N ILE A 94 4.72 12.98 -2.81
CA ILE A 94 4.23 14.36 -2.74
C ILE A 94 5.04 15.24 -1.79
N HIS A 95 6.04 14.68 -1.10
CA HIS A 95 6.93 15.46 -0.25
C HIS A 95 7.85 16.30 -1.16
N PRO A 96 8.03 17.61 -0.92
CA PRO A 96 8.80 18.49 -1.82
C PRO A 96 10.27 18.05 -2.02
N ALA A 97 10.86 17.34 -1.05
CA ALA A 97 12.18 16.71 -1.17
C ALA A 97 12.32 15.68 -2.31
N PHE A 98 11.21 15.13 -2.82
CA PHE A 98 11.21 14.23 -3.98
C PHE A 98 11.25 15.01 -5.31
N GLY A 99 10.92 16.31 -5.32
CA GLY A 99 11.01 17.16 -6.50
C GLY A 99 10.00 16.87 -7.62
N GLU A 100 9.01 15.99 -7.38
CA GLU A 100 8.03 15.56 -8.39
C GLU A 100 6.62 16.07 -8.05
N SER A 101 6.35 17.36 -8.29
CA SER A 101 5.04 17.98 -8.00
C SER A 101 3.89 17.34 -8.78
N SER A 102 4.17 16.72 -9.93
CA SER A 102 3.17 16.09 -10.80
C SER A 102 2.29 15.07 -10.08
N PHE A 103 2.80 14.39 -9.05
CA PHE A 103 2.00 13.46 -8.26
C PHE A 103 0.90 14.16 -7.45
N ALA A 104 1.24 15.28 -6.79
CA ALA A 104 0.28 16.08 -6.04
C ALA A 104 -0.68 16.83 -6.97
N GLU A 105 -0.17 17.33 -8.10
CA GLU A 105 -0.98 17.99 -9.12
C GLU A 105 -2.02 17.04 -9.74
N PHE A 106 -1.63 15.81 -10.11
CA PHE A 106 -2.58 14.81 -10.59
C PHE A 106 -3.61 14.44 -9.53
N HIS A 107 -3.18 14.25 -8.28
CA HIS A 107 -4.07 13.88 -7.16
C HIS A 107 -5.17 14.92 -6.89
N GLY A 108 -4.88 16.19 -7.16
CA GLY A 108 -5.81 17.30 -7.07
C GLY A 108 -6.46 17.74 -8.38
N SER A 109 -6.12 17.10 -9.51
CA SER A 109 -6.60 17.47 -10.84
C SER A 109 -8.09 17.16 -11.03
N SER A 110 -8.75 17.90 -11.94
CA SER A 110 -10.13 17.59 -12.33
C SER A 110 -10.28 16.17 -12.88
N ASP A 111 -9.29 15.67 -13.64
CA ASP A 111 -9.33 14.32 -14.20
C ASP A 111 -9.46 13.25 -13.11
N PHE A 112 -8.72 13.39 -12.01
CA PHE A 112 -8.82 12.46 -10.88
C PHE A 112 -10.06 12.72 -10.02
N LEU A 113 -10.39 13.98 -9.76
CA LEU A 113 -11.54 14.35 -8.93
C LEU A 113 -12.89 14.00 -9.58
N ASP A 114 -13.02 14.15 -10.90
CA ASP A 114 -14.23 13.78 -11.65
C ASP A 114 -14.46 12.27 -11.57
N PHE A 115 -13.39 11.46 -11.67
CA PHE A 115 -13.47 10.03 -11.41
C PHE A 115 -13.91 9.74 -9.97
N VAL A 116 -13.29 10.37 -8.97
CA VAL A 116 -13.62 10.15 -7.56
C VAL A 116 -15.08 10.52 -7.28
N ALA A 117 -15.55 11.66 -7.78
CA ALA A 117 -16.94 12.08 -7.66
C ALA A 117 -17.88 11.06 -8.33
N SER A 118 -17.55 10.59 -9.55
CA SER A 118 -18.33 9.57 -10.26
C SER A 118 -18.38 8.24 -9.51
N TRP A 119 -17.27 7.81 -8.90
CA TRP A 119 -17.19 6.55 -8.17
C TRP A 119 -17.86 6.61 -6.79
N CYS A 120 -17.68 7.72 -6.08
CA CYS A 120 -18.00 7.89 -4.66
C CYS A 120 -19.25 8.74 -4.40
N HIS A 121 -20.30 8.57 -5.21
CA HIS A 121 -21.60 9.25 -5.03
C HIS A 121 -21.50 10.78 -4.94
N GLY A 122 -20.66 11.38 -5.79
CA GLY A 122 -20.46 12.83 -5.83
C GLY A 122 -19.56 13.38 -4.73
N LEU A 123 -18.70 12.56 -4.11
CA LEU A 123 -17.72 13.03 -3.12
C LEU A 123 -16.94 14.25 -3.62
N GLN A 124 -17.02 15.35 -2.88
CA GLN A 124 -16.38 16.63 -3.22
C GLN A 124 -15.15 16.91 -2.36
N PRO A 125 -14.20 17.74 -2.84
CA PRO A 125 -12.99 18.15 -2.11
C PRO A 125 -13.21 18.58 -0.65
N GLU A 126 -14.28 19.34 -0.39
CA GLU A 126 -14.64 19.82 0.95
C GLU A 126 -15.01 18.71 1.93
N ASP A 127 -15.30 17.50 1.46
CA ASP A 127 -15.66 16.33 2.27
C ASP A 127 -14.54 15.29 2.35
N MET A 128 -13.36 15.58 1.79
CA MET A 128 -12.26 14.62 1.74
C MET A 128 -11.34 14.69 2.97
N THR A 129 -10.72 13.56 3.29
CA THR A 129 -9.56 13.46 4.18
C THR A 129 -8.39 12.85 3.42
N PHE A 130 -7.18 13.28 3.78
CA PHE A 130 -5.98 12.81 3.12
C PHE A 130 -5.75 11.32 3.35
N SER A 131 -5.25 10.65 2.31
CA SER A 131 -4.79 9.27 2.35
C SER A 131 -3.45 9.15 1.66
N GLY A 132 -2.64 8.18 2.08
CA GLY A 132 -1.29 8.01 1.55
C GLY A 132 -1.26 7.66 0.05
N MET A 133 -0.16 8.03 -0.59
CA MET A 133 0.18 7.68 -1.98
C MET A 133 1.42 6.79 -1.99
N LEU A 134 1.48 5.85 -2.93
CA LEU A 134 2.56 4.87 -3.03
C LEU A 134 2.84 4.55 -4.49
N LEU A 135 4.13 4.57 -4.89
CA LEU A 135 4.58 4.08 -6.18
C LEU A 135 5.06 2.64 -6.01
N TRP A 136 4.50 1.73 -6.79
CA TRP A 136 5.01 0.37 -6.90
C TRP A 136 6.08 0.29 -7.98
N ALA A 137 7.24 -0.25 -7.61
CA ALA A 137 8.39 -0.46 -8.47
C ALA A 137 8.84 -1.92 -8.38
N ASN A 138 9.68 -2.36 -9.32
CA ASN A 138 10.32 -3.67 -9.25
C ASN A 138 11.79 -3.50 -8.84
N PRO A 139 12.28 -4.32 -7.89
CA PRO A 139 13.71 -4.56 -7.75
C PRO A 139 14.29 -5.04 -9.09
N ARG A 140 15.48 -4.56 -9.43
CA ARG A 140 16.10 -4.84 -10.73
C ARG A 140 16.88 -6.16 -10.73
N ARG A 141 17.41 -6.57 -9.57
CA ARG A 141 18.32 -7.73 -9.43
C ARG A 141 17.61 -8.98 -8.91
N ASN A 142 16.68 -8.80 -7.96
CA ASN A 142 16.09 -9.92 -7.24
C ASN A 142 14.56 -9.99 -7.38
N GLN A 143 14.02 -11.22 -7.47
CA GLN A 143 12.58 -11.39 -7.32
C GLN A 143 12.19 -10.98 -5.89
N ASN A 144 11.06 -10.32 -5.77
CA ASN A 144 10.44 -10.01 -4.50
C ASN A 144 8.96 -10.33 -4.58
N GLY A 145 8.41 -10.85 -3.49
CA GLY A 145 6.98 -11.09 -3.41
C GLY A 145 6.59 -11.16 -1.95
N PRO A 146 5.77 -10.21 -1.46
CA PRO A 146 5.14 -10.36 -0.16
C PRO A 146 4.45 -11.73 -0.04
N SER A 147 4.27 -12.22 1.18
CA SER A 147 3.45 -13.40 1.38
C SER A 147 2.03 -13.16 0.88
N TRP A 148 1.32 -14.21 0.49
CA TRP A 148 -0.12 -14.13 0.27
C TRP A 148 -0.80 -13.61 1.53
N HIS A 149 -1.70 -12.65 1.36
CA HIS A 149 -2.36 -12.00 2.49
C HIS A 149 -3.73 -11.45 2.11
N ARG A 150 -4.43 -10.99 3.14
CA ARG A 150 -5.56 -10.06 3.07
C ARG A 150 -5.07 -8.75 3.71
N ASP A 151 -5.51 -7.61 3.21
CA ASP A 151 -5.16 -6.31 3.82
C ASP A 151 -5.84 -6.11 5.18
N VAL A 152 -6.94 -6.82 5.41
CA VAL A 152 -7.69 -6.78 6.68
C VAL A 152 -7.09 -7.73 7.71
N THR A 153 -7.18 -7.36 8.98
CA THR A 153 -6.90 -8.28 10.09
C THR A 153 -8.09 -9.21 10.27
N TRP A 154 -7.84 -10.51 10.19
CA TRP A 154 -8.88 -11.56 10.25
C TRP A 154 -8.60 -12.59 11.36
N TRP A 155 -7.69 -12.23 12.26
CA TRP A 155 -7.21 -12.99 13.41
C TRP A 155 -7.26 -12.11 14.68
N GLY A 156 -7.19 -12.74 15.85
CA GLY A 156 -7.17 -12.05 17.14
C GLY A 156 -8.36 -11.11 17.33
N ASP A 157 -8.10 -9.92 17.89
CA ASP A 157 -9.10 -8.89 18.13
C ASP A 157 -9.52 -8.12 16.86
N GLY A 158 -8.84 -8.35 15.73
CA GLY A 158 -9.09 -7.63 14.48
C GLY A 158 -8.43 -6.24 14.41
N ALA A 159 -7.59 -5.87 15.38
CA ALA A 159 -6.89 -4.59 15.36
C ALA A 159 -5.90 -4.51 14.18
N GLY A 160 -5.68 -3.30 13.68
CA GLY A 160 -4.72 -3.03 12.60
C GLY A 160 -3.27 -3.29 13.04
N TYR A 161 -2.42 -3.63 12.07
CA TYR A 161 -1.00 -3.86 12.27
C TYR A 161 -0.17 -2.58 12.05
N PHE A 162 0.67 -2.25 13.03
CA PHE A 162 1.68 -1.20 12.92
C PHE A 162 2.99 -1.77 12.39
N SER A 163 3.51 -1.20 11.30
CA SER A 163 4.75 -1.68 10.65
C SER A 163 5.97 -1.68 11.56
N GLN A 164 5.99 -0.79 12.54
CA GLN A 164 7.08 -0.65 13.50
C GLN A 164 7.04 -1.65 14.68
N ARG A 165 6.05 -2.56 14.77
CA ARG A 165 5.97 -3.54 15.86
C ARG A 165 5.96 -4.96 15.31
N GLU A 166 6.91 -5.80 15.72
CA GLU A 166 6.98 -7.20 15.26
C GLU A 166 6.00 -8.13 15.99
N ILE A 167 5.68 -7.84 17.26
CA ILE A 167 4.89 -8.73 18.11
C ILE A 167 3.47 -8.16 18.31
N ARG A 168 2.47 -8.91 17.85
CA ARG A 168 1.04 -8.57 18.00
C ARG A 168 0.49 -8.85 19.41
N GLY A 169 1.25 -9.55 20.24
CA GLY A 169 0.79 -10.03 21.56
C GLY A 169 -0.26 -11.14 21.46
N ASN A 170 -0.49 -11.69 20.26
CA ASN A 170 -1.48 -12.74 20.07
C ASN A 170 -0.99 -14.10 20.58
N THR A 171 -1.93 -14.90 21.07
CA THR A 171 -1.71 -16.30 21.47
C THR A 171 -2.27 -17.26 20.41
N PRO A 172 -1.93 -18.57 20.45
CA PRO A 172 -2.54 -19.55 19.54
C PRO A 172 -4.08 -19.55 19.53
N GLU A 173 -4.73 -19.21 20.64
CA GLU A 173 -6.19 -19.13 20.76
C GLU A 173 -6.80 -18.01 19.89
N ASP A 174 -6.06 -16.92 19.67
CA ASP A 174 -6.43 -15.82 18.77
C ASP A 174 -6.47 -16.26 17.30
N TYR A 175 -5.88 -17.41 16.99
CA TYR A 175 -5.87 -18.05 15.68
C TYR A 175 -6.77 -19.28 15.63
N SER A 176 -7.70 -19.41 16.57
CA SER A 176 -8.72 -20.46 16.52
C SER A 176 -9.76 -20.17 15.43
N GLU A 177 -10.33 -21.23 14.86
CA GLU A 177 -11.41 -21.11 13.88
C GLU A 177 -12.62 -20.36 14.44
N GLU A 178 -12.88 -20.46 15.75
CA GLU A 178 -13.95 -19.71 16.41
C GLU A 178 -13.74 -18.19 16.30
N VAL A 179 -12.53 -17.72 16.64
CA VAL A 179 -12.17 -16.30 16.51
C VAL A 179 -12.26 -15.84 15.07
N GLU A 180 -11.72 -16.62 14.13
CA GLU A 180 -11.82 -16.32 12.71
C GLU A 180 -13.26 -16.21 12.22
N ARG A 181 -14.15 -17.09 12.67
CA ARG A 181 -15.57 -17.06 12.27
C ARG A 181 -16.26 -15.79 12.76
N ILE A 182 -15.84 -15.25 13.91
CA ILE A 182 -16.31 -13.96 14.38
C ILE A 182 -15.77 -12.85 13.47
N ARG A 183 -14.44 -12.79 13.28
CA ARG A 183 -13.80 -11.76 12.42
C ARG A 183 -14.35 -11.79 10.99
N TRP A 184 -14.63 -12.97 10.46
CA TRP A 184 -15.18 -13.16 9.13
C TRP A 184 -16.56 -12.53 8.95
N LYS A 185 -17.45 -12.63 9.94
CA LYS A 185 -18.75 -11.95 9.88
C LYS A 185 -18.59 -10.43 9.79
N GLU A 186 -17.71 -9.87 10.62
CA GLU A 186 -17.40 -8.43 10.60
C GLU A 186 -16.82 -8.00 9.25
N ILE A 187 -15.94 -8.81 8.67
CA ILE A 187 -15.36 -8.59 7.35
C ILE A 187 -16.44 -8.64 6.26
N GLN A 188 -17.39 -9.56 6.31
CA GLN A 188 -18.49 -9.63 5.35
C GLN A 188 -19.36 -8.37 5.39
N GLU A 189 -19.75 -7.94 6.59
CA GLU A 189 -20.54 -6.71 6.80
C GLU A 189 -19.77 -5.47 6.32
N SER A 190 -18.48 -5.38 6.66
CA SER A 190 -17.60 -4.28 6.23
C SER A 190 -17.43 -4.25 4.71
N ASN A 191 -17.26 -5.40 4.06
CA ASN A 191 -17.13 -5.50 2.61
C ASN A 191 -18.39 -5.04 1.88
N GLU A 192 -19.57 -5.47 2.34
CA GLU A 192 -20.84 -5.03 1.77
C GLU A 192 -21.03 -3.53 1.95
N LYS A 193 -20.73 -3.01 3.14
CA LYS A 193 -20.77 -1.58 3.45
C LYS A 193 -19.86 -0.77 2.52
N ARG A 194 -18.60 -1.20 2.32
CA ARG A 194 -17.63 -0.49 1.46
C ARG A 194 -18.09 -0.39 0.00
N ILE A 195 -18.64 -1.47 -0.56
CA ILE A 195 -19.15 -1.47 -1.96
C ILE A 195 -20.40 -0.59 -2.09
N LYS A 196 -21.27 -0.59 -1.09
CA LYS A 196 -22.51 0.19 -1.08
C LYS A 196 -22.25 1.68 -0.88
N GLU A 197 -21.53 2.03 0.18
CA GLU A 197 -21.33 3.41 0.61
C GLU A 197 -20.30 4.13 -0.23
N ARG A 198 -19.25 3.44 -0.71
CA ARG A 198 -18.16 4.01 -1.50
C ARG A 198 -17.68 5.36 -0.95
N ASN A 199 -17.45 5.42 0.37
CA ASN A 199 -16.93 6.58 1.10
C ASN A 199 -15.47 6.90 0.75
N GLY A 200 -15.02 6.56 -0.44
CA GLY A 200 -13.63 6.65 -0.87
C GLY A 200 -13.31 5.57 -1.88
N VAL A 201 -12.19 5.78 -2.57
CA VAL A 201 -11.64 4.85 -3.55
C VAL A 201 -10.13 4.83 -3.38
N SER A 202 -9.56 3.63 -3.51
CA SER A 202 -8.12 3.42 -3.67
C SER A 202 -7.96 2.48 -4.86
N MET A 203 -7.06 2.84 -5.76
CA MET A 203 -6.80 2.10 -6.99
C MET A 203 -5.30 1.92 -7.20
N PHE A 204 -4.95 0.97 -8.05
CA PHE A 204 -3.60 0.78 -8.58
C PHE A 204 -3.63 1.20 -10.05
N LEU A 205 -3.26 2.45 -10.33
CA LEU A 205 -3.21 3.03 -11.67
C LEU A 205 -1.90 2.65 -12.34
N ALA A 206 -1.97 1.84 -13.40
CA ALA A 206 -0.81 1.41 -14.15
C ALA A 206 -0.30 2.57 -15.01
N LEU A 207 0.98 2.94 -14.81
CA LEU A 207 1.65 3.94 -15.64
C LEU A 207 2.41 3.25 -16.78
N THR A 208 2.79 1.98 -16.62
CA THR A 208 3.37 1.09 -17.64
C THR A 208 2.58 -0.23 -17.68
N ASP A 209 2.91 -1.17 -18.57
CA ASP A 209 2.32 -2.51 -18.54
C ASP A 209 2.67 -3.23 -17.21
N ASP A 210 1.68 -3.55 -16.38
CA ASP A 210 1.87 -4.21 -15.08
C ASP A 210 1.14 -5.56 -15.03
N GLU A 211 1.81 -6.61 -14.53
CA GLU A 211 1.21 -7.90 -14.22
C GLU A 211 1.71 -8.47 -12.87
N CYS A 212 2.20 -7.61 -11.99
CA CYS A 212 2.79 -8.01 -10.71
C CYS A 212 1.75 -8.26 -9.62
N HIS A 213 0.48 -7.91 -9.82
CA HIS A 213 -0.56 -8.14 -8.83
C HIS A 213 -1.25 -9.48 -9.08
N GLU A 214 -1.18 -10.41 -8.14
CA GLU A 214 -1.79 -11.74 -8.24
C GLU A 214 -2.89 -11.87 -7.17
N LEU A 215 -4.04 -12.47 -7.51
CA LEU A 215 -5.15 -12.68 -6.56
C LEU A 215 -5.97 -13.93 -6.85
N ILE A 216 -6.83 -14.32 -5.90
CA ILE A 216 -7.81 -15.41 -6.06
C ILE A 216 -9.21 -14.81 -6.18
N PRO A 217 -9.82 -14.75 -7.38
CA PRO A 217 -11.14 -14.15 -7.58
C PRO A 217 -12.21 -14.75 -6.64
N GLY A 218 -13.05 -13.90 -6.07
CA GLY A 218 -14.15 -14.31 -5.18
C GLY A 218 -13.71 -14.66 -3.74
N SER A 219 -12.41 -14.75 -3.44
CA SER A 219 -11.94 -15.14 -2.09
C SER A 219 -12.30 -14.12 -1.00
N HIS A 220 -12.72 -12.91 -1.35
CA HIS A 220 -13.18 -11.86 -0.43
C HIS A 220 -14.58 -12.10 0.15
N HIS A 221 -15.40 -12.98 -0.43
CA HIS A 221 -16.79 -13.18 0.00
C HIS A 221 -17.11 -14.61 0.45
N ARG A 222 -16.14 -15.53 0.41
CA ARG A 222 -16.29 -16.92 0.84
C ARG A 222 -15.36 -17.25 1.99
N TRP A 223 -15.79 -18.21 2.81
CA TRP A 223 -14.93 -18.79 3.82
C TRP A 223 -13.69 -19.41 3.16
N ARG A 224 -12.55 -19.31 3.84
CA ARG A 224 -11.28 -19.83 3.35
C ARG A 224 -11.32 -21.36 3.19
N THR A 225 -10.59 -21.87 2.21
CA THR A 225 -10.31 -23.31 2.10
C THR A 225 -9.24 -23.73 3.11
N PRO A 226 -9.06 -25.04 3.40
CA PRO A 226 -7.90 -25.51 4.17
C PRO A 226 -6.56 -25.13 3.53
N PHE A 227 -6.52 -25.04 2.20
CA PHE A 227 -5.34 -24.64 1.45
C PHE A 227 -5.00 -23.17 1.69
N GLU A 228 -5.99 -22.29 1.57
CA GLU A 228 -5.82 -20.87 1.86
C GLU A 228 -5.51 -20.62 3.35
N HIS A 229 -6.02 -21.46 4.24
CA HIS A 229 -5.65 -21.39 5.65
C HIS A 229 -4.15 -21.57 5.85
N ASP A 230 -3.60 -22.65 5.30
CA ASP A 230 -2.17 -22.95 5.38
C ASP A 230 -1.33 -21.81 4.78
N VAL A 231 -1.76 -21.27 3.64
CA VAL A 231 -1.09 -20.16 2.97
C VAL A 231 -1.06 -18.88 3.81
N LEU A 232 -2.18 -18.54 4.47
CA LEU A 232 -2.34 -17.27 5.17
C LEU A 232 -1.94 -17.32 6.65
N LEU A 233 -1.83 -18.51 7.25
CA LEU A 233 -1.48 -18.69 8.66
C LEU A 233 0.00 -18.35 8.88
N PRO A 234 0.35 -17.43 9.81
CA PRO A 234 1.75 -17.08 10.07
C PRO A 234 2.56 -18.28 10.54
N GLN A 235 3.81 -18.39 10.08
CA GLN A 235 4.70 -19.49 10.45
C GLN A 235 4.88 -19.61 11.97
N ALA A 236 5.05 -18.49 12.67
CA ALA A 236 5.18 -18.48 14.13
C ALA A 236 3.97 -19.08 14.87
N MET A 237 2.77 -19.03 14.27
CA MET A 237 1.57 -19.64 14.84
C MET A 237 1.50 -21.15 14.55
N LYS A 238 1.95 -21.57 13.36
CA LYS A 238 2.15 -22.99 13.03
C LYS A 238 3.13 -23.64 14.01
N ASP A 239 4.25 -22.96 14.28
CA ASP A 239 5.30 -23.43 15.19
C ASP A 239 4.81 -23.55 16.65
N GLN A 240 3.84 -22.72 17.04
CA GLN A 240 3.19 -22.76 18.35
C GLN A 240 2.03 -23.77 18.42
N GLY A 241 1.76 -24.51 17.35
CA GLY A 241 0.79 -25.61 17.35
C GLY A 241 -0.63 -25.24 16.95
N VAL A 242 -0.86 -24.06 16.35
CA VAL A 242 -2.17 -23.74 15.76
C VAL A 242 -2.47 -24.77 14.65
N PRO A 243 -3.62 -25.48 14.71
CA PRO A 243 -3.93 -26.53 13.74
C PRO A 243 -4.02 -25.99 12.31
N TYR A 244 -3.34 -26.65 11.37
CA TYR A 244 -3.44 -26.36 9.94
C TYR A 244 -3.25 -27.63 9.12
N THR A 245 -3.58 -27.57 7.83
CA THR A 245 -3.37 -28.68 6.90
C THR A 245 -2.28 -28.27 5.90
N PRO A 246 -1.03 -28.75 6.06
CA PRO A 246 0.03 -28.47 5.11
C PRO A 246 -0.40 -28.89 3.70
N SER A 247 -0.35 -27.96 2.76
CA SER A 247 -0.90 -28.20 1.43
C SER A 247 -0.23 -27.37 0.33
N TRP A 248 0.35 -26.21 0.66
CA TRP A 248 1.09 -25.40 -0.31
C TRP A 248 2.61 -25.59 -0.17
N ASN A 249 3.30 -25.74 -1.30
CA ASN A 249 4.75 -25.96 -1.35
C ASN A 249 5.57 -24.65 -1.33
N GLY A 250 4.91 -23.50 -1.21
CA GLY A 250 5.53 -22.17 -1.22
C GLY A 250 5.92 -21.62 -2.59
N LYS A 251 5.67 -22.38 -3.68
CA LYS A 251 6.15 -22.06 -5.03
C LYS A 251 5.07 -22.11 -6.09
N ASP A 252 4.25 -23.17 -6.10
CA ASP A 252 3.25 -23.40 -7.14
C ASP A 252 2.12 -22.36 -7.05
N PRO A 253 1.45 -22.03 -8.16
CA PRO A 253 0.24 -21.22 -8.14
C PRO A 253 -0.82 -21.80 -7.18
N LEU A 254 -1.54 -20.89 -6.53
CA LEU A 254 -2.73 -21.27 -5.76
C LEU A 254 -3.87 -21.63 -6.72
N PRO A 255 -4.83 -22.49 -6.31
CA PRO A 255 -6.03 -22.75 -7.09
C PRO A 255 -6.76 -21.46 -7.50
N ASP A 256 -7.18 -21.39 -8.76
CA ASP A 256 -7.90 -20.26 -9.36
C ASP A 256 -7.15 -18.91 -9.32
N GLN A 257 -5.85 -18.93 -9.00
CA GLN A 257 -5.02 -17.74 -9.02
C GLN A 257 -4.98 -17.11 -10.42
N VAL A 258 -5.09 -15.79 -10.46
CA VAL A 258 -4.87 -14.97 -11.66
C VAL A 258 -3.82 -13.88 -11.40
N ALA A 259 -3.05 -13.54 -12.42
CA ALA A 259 -2.29 -12.27 -12.46
C ALA A 259 -3.15 -11.20 -13.15
N ILE A 260 -3.26 -10.02 -12.55
CA ILE A 260 -3.97 -8.88 -13.13
C ILE A 260 -3.08 -8.24 -14.18
N ARG A 261 -3.50 -8.21 -15.44
CA ARG A 261 -2.78 -7.51 -16.51
C ARG A 261 -3.39 -6.13 -16.72
N LEU A 262 -2.57 -5.10 -16.55
CA LEU A 262 -2.94 -3.71 -16.76
C LEU A 262 -2.10 -3.10 -17.89
N LYS A 263 -2.76 -2.29 -18.72
CA LYS A 263 -2.13 -1.36 -19.66
C LYS A 263 -2.04 0.05 -19.06
N PRO A 264 -1.16 0.93 -19.58
CA PRO A 264 -1.08 2.30 -19.14
C PRO A 264 -2.44 3.01 -19.17
N GLY A 265 -2.82 3.63 -18.05
CA GLY A 265 -4.11 4.28 -17.88
C GLY A 265 -5.25 3.35 -17.43
N GLU A 266 -5.04 2.03 -17.42
CA GLU A 266 -5.93 1.12 -16.71
C GLU A 266 -5.61 1.14 -15.22
N ALA A 267 -6.63 0.96 -14.39
CA ALA A 267 -6.48 0.88 -12.95
C ALA A 267 -7.21 -0.31 -12.36
N LEU A 268 -6.56 -0.98 -11.40
CA LEU A 268 -7.18 -2.02 -10.60
C LEU A 268 -7.84 -1.40 -9.37
N ILE A 269 -9.14 -1.63 -9.20
CA ILE A 269 -9.84 -1.41 -7.92
C ILE A 269 -10.15 -2.77 -7.33
N ARG A 270 -9.71 -3.02 -6.10
CA ARG A 270 -9.87 -4.31 -5.44
C ARG A 270 -10.41 -4.19 -4.03
N ASN A 271 -11.08 -5.25 -3.60
CA ASN A 271 -11.41 -5.44 -2.20
C ASN A 271 -10.13 -5.86 -1.44
N GLY A 272 -9.78 -5.13 -0.38
CA GLY A 272 -8.64 -5.44 0.49
C GLY A 272 -8.72 -6.82 1.15
N ASN A 273 -9.93 -7.36 1.31
CA ASN A 273 -10.14 -8.70 1.83
C ASN A 273 -9.81 -9.80 0.81
N ASN A 274 -9.68 -9.51 -0.48
CA ASN A 274 -9.33 -10.51 -1.47
C ASN A 274 -7.95 -11.11 -1.15
N ILE A 275 -7.77 -12.43 -1.24
CA ILE A 275 -6.47 -13.08 -1.08
C ILE A 275 -5.60 -12.67 -2.26
N HIS A 276 -4.49 -12.01 -1.98
CA HIS A 276 -3.63 -11.45 -3.01
C HIS A 276 -2.17 -11.42 -2.58
N THR A 277 -1.31 -11.18 -3.56
CA THR A 277 0.10 -10.91 -3.37
C THR A 277 0.64 -9.98 -4.47
N GLY A 278 1.84 -9.45 -4.26
CA GLY A 278 2.66 -8.86 -5.31
C GLY A 278 3.76 -9.85 -5.71
N HIS A 279 4.08 -9.93 -6.98
CA HIS A 279 5.20 -10.70 -7.50
C HIS A 279 5.99 -9.84 -8.48
N THR A 280 7.16 -9.39 -8.05
CA THR A 280 8.06 -8.58 -8.87
C THR A 280 9.03 -9.47 -9.62
N VAL A 281 9.23 -9.15 -10.90
CA VAL A 281 10.15 -9.87 -11.78
C VAL A 281 11.34 -8.95 -12.08
N PRO A 282 12.59 -9.40 -11.84
CA PRO A 282 13.79 -8.65 -12.20
C PRO A 282 13.76 -8.19 -13.66
N GLU A 283 14.36 -7.03 -13.91
CA GLU A 283 14.47 -6.39 -15.25
C GLU A 283 13.13 -5.98 -15.90
N ARG A 284 11.99 -6.41 -15.37
CA ARG A 284 10.69 -5.94 -15.82
C ARG A 284 10.35 -4.63 -15.11
N GLU A 285 10.07 -3.60 -15.90
CA GLU A 285 9.57 -2.34 -15.35
C GLU A 285 8.23 -2.56 -14.65
N ARG A 286 8.11 -2.02 -13.43
CA ARG A 286 6.83 -1.77 -12.78
C ARG A 286 6.78 -0.32 -12.37
N ASN A 287 5.67 0.31 -12.70
CA ASN A 287 5.44 1.72 -12.47
C ASN A 287 3.94 1.90 -12.30
N THR A 288 3.46 1.68 -11.08
CA THR A 288 2.03 1.61 -10.78
C THR A 288 1.73 2.41 -9.54
N LEU A 289 0.84 3.38 -9.67
CA LEU A 289 0.52 4.32 -8.61
C LEU A 289 -0.66 3.80 -7.78
N SER A 290 -0.43 3.56 -6.50
CA SER A 290 -1.52 3.39 -5.53
C SER A 290 -1.93 4.76 -5.01
N ILE A 291 -3.16 5.15 -5.36
CA ILE A 291 -3.70 6.49 -5.15
C ILE A 291 -5.20 6.43 -4.85
N GLY A 292 -5.69 7.40 -4.10
CA GLY A 292 -7.09 7.44 -3.69
C GLY A 292 -7.45 8.70 -2.90
N TRP A 293 -8.74 8.84 -2.65
CA TRP A 293 -9.30 9.80 -1.70
C TRP A 293 -10.31 9.09 -0.80
N SER A 294 -10.42 9.54 0.44
CA SER A 294 -11.40 9.04 1.39
C SER A 294 -12.31 10.17 1.85
N LYS A 295 -13.57 9.84 2.09
CA LYS A 295 -14.53 10.73 2.74
C LYS A 295 -14.13 10.93 4.19
N TRP A 296 -14.13 12.17 4.63
CA TRP A 296 -13.91 12.55 6.00
C TRP A 296 -15.09 12.11 6.86
N SER A 297 -14.81 11.41 7.96
CA SER A 297 -15.82 10.86 8.88
C SER A 297 -16.24 11.83 9.99
N GLY A 298 -15.83 13.09 9.91
CA GLY A 298 -16.02 14.09 10.97
C GLY A 298 -14.83 14.21 11.91
N GLU A 299 -14.96 15.11 12.89
CA GLU A 299 -13.90 15.37 13.88
C GLU A 299 -13.66 14.16 14.78
N SER A 300 -12.39 13.84 15.02
CA SER A 300 -12.02 12.85 16.04
C SER A 300 -12.18 13.45 17.43
N THR A 301 -12.85 12.73 18.32
CA THR A 301 -12.92 13.05 19.76
C THR A 301 -11.86 12.31 20.58
N GLY A 302 -11.14 11.38 19.96
CA GLY A 302 -10.06 10.62 20.60
C GLY A 302 -8.72 11.31 20.49
N GLU A 303 -7.79 10.92 21.38
CA GLU A 303 -6.40 11.32 21.32
C GLU A 303 -5.73 10.86 20.01
N PRO A 304 -4.84 11.67 19.40
CA PRO A 304 -4.13 11.28 18.20
C PRO A 304 -3.29 10.00 18.40
N SER A 305 -3.39 9.07 17.47
CA SER A 305 -2.57 7.86 17.46
C SER A 305 -1.16 8.14 16.94
N VAL A 306 -0.15 7.42 17.43
CA VAL A 306 1.16 7.42 16.78
C VAL A 306 0.97 6.90 15.35
N ALA A 307 1.45 7.66 14.37
CA ALA A 307 1.36 7.26 12.97
C ALA A 307 2.12 5.96 12.72
N ASP A 308 1.59 5.11 11.85
CA ASP A 308 2.39 4.01 11.29
C ASP A 308 3.60 4.59 10.55
N ALA A 309 4.79 4.00 10.72
CA ALA A 309 6.03 4.51 10.14
C ALA A 309 5.94 4.71 8.61
N ARG A 310 5.16 3.87 7.91
CA ARG A 310 4.91 4.00 6.46
C ARG A 310 4.18 5.27 6.07
N SER A 311 3.53 5.93 7.03
CA SER A 311 2.73 7.13 6.87
C SER A 311 3.28 8.33 7.64
N ALA A 312 4.19 8.13 8.59
CA ALA A 312 4.71 9.16 9.48
C ALA A 312 5.29 10.37 8.73
N TRP A 313 5.97 10.14 7.60
CA TRP A 313 6.50 11.19 6.72
C TRP A 313 5.46 12.24 6.28
N GLN A 314 4.17 11.86 6.20
CA GLN A 314 3.10 12.79 5.82
C GLN A 314 2.89 13.89 6.86
N LEU A 315 3.31 13.67 8.11
CA LEU A 315 3.18 14.67 9.17
C LEU A 315 4.16 15.85 9.00
N ASP A 316 5.16 15.75 8.11
CA ASP A 316 6.10 16.85 7.88
C ASP A 316 5.32 18.05 7.31
N PRO A 317 5.33 19.23 7.97
CA PRO A 317 4.60 20.41 7.49
C PRO A 317 4.94 20.79 6.05
N ALA A 318 6.15 20.47 5.58
CA ALA A 318 6.54 20.70 4.19
C ALA A 318 5.66 19.94 3.19
N VAL A 319 5.08 18.79 3.58
CA VAL A 319 4.10 18.07 2.76
C VAL A 319 2.85 18.91 2.61
N ARG A 320 2.29 19.40 3.73
CA ARG A 320 1.09 20.25 3.74
C ARG A 320 1.29 21.49 2.88
N ASP A 321 2.42 22.18 3.03
CA ASP A 321 2.72 23.44 2.36
C ASP A 321 2.95 23.26 0.85
N ALA A 322 3.39 22.08 0.42
CA ALA A 322 3.59 21.76 -1.00
C ALA A 322 2.29 21.36 -1.74
N LEU A 323 1.17 21.15 -1.03
CA LEU A 323 -0.08 20.76 -1.68
C LEU A 323 -0.64 21.90 -2.56
N PRO A 324 -0.98 21.60 -3.84
CA PRO A 324 -1.28 22.65 -4.84
C PRO A 324 -2.61 23.37 -4.61
N HIS A 325 -3.50 22.83 -3.77
CA HIS A 325 -4.81 23.41 -3.52
C HIS A 325 -5.11 23.56 -2.02
N ALA A 326 -5.74 24.67 -1.64
CA ALA A 326 -6.13 24.95 -0.25
C ALA A 326 -7.04 23.88 0.36
N TRP A 327 -7.90 23.25 -0.46
CA TRP A 327 -8.76 22.16 0.00
C TRP A 327 -7.95 20.89 0.31
N MET A 328 -6.84 20.62 -0.41
CA MET A 328 -5.97 19.48 -0.10
C MET A 328 -5.25 19.69 1.23
N GLN A 329 -4.84 20.93 1.52
CA GLN A 329 -4.29 21.29 2.83
C GLN A 329 -5.31 21.05 3.94
N THR A 330 -6.58 21.40 3.71
CA THR A 330 -7.67 21.09 4.64
C THR A 330 -7.87 19.59 4.83
N ALA A 331 -7.83 18.81 3.74
CA ALA A 331 -7.92 17.35 3.80
C ALA A 331 -6.74 16.73 4.56
N TRP A 332 -5.54 17.28 4.41
CA TRP A 332 -4.35 16.93 5.18
C TRP A 332 -4.51 17.29 6.65
N ASP A 333 -4.99 18.49 6.97
CA ASP A 333 -5.21 18.95 8.35
C ASP A 333 -6.16 18.02 9.10
N ARG A 334 -7.22 17.53 8.42
CA ARG A 334 -8.16 16.55 8.98
C ARG A 334 -7.48 15.23 9.34
N TRP A 335 -6.62 14.72 8.46
CA TRP A 335 -5.88 13.49 8.71
C TRP A 335 -4.83 13.69 9.82
N ALA A 336 -4.04 14.76 9.73
CA ALA A 336 -2.96 15.07 10.66
C ALA A 336 -3.46 15.26 12.09
N LYS A 337 -4.66 15.83 12.30
CA LYS A 337 -5.29 15.94 13.63
C LYS A 337 -5.54 14.59 14.32
N THR A 338 -5.63 13.50 13.56
CA THR A 338 -5.85 12.15 14.12
C THR A 338 -4.54 11.42 14.43
N GLN A 339 -3.40 11.99 14.05
CA GLN A 339 -2.10 11.35 14.08
C GLN A 339 -1.09 12.20 14.86
N LYS A 340 -0.05 11.56 15.40
CA LYS A 340 1.13 12.21 15.94
C LYS A 340 2.40 11.48 15.51
N LEU A 341 3.50 12.21 15.43
CA LEU A 341 4.81 11.63 15.16
C LEU A 341 5.25 10.82 16.39
N GLY A 342 5.82 9.64 16.19
CA GLY A 342 6.38 8.87 17.30
C GLY A 342 7.75 9.39 17.74
N ASP A 343 8.21 8.89 18.89
CA ASP A 343 9.41 9.39 19.57
C ASP A 343 10.65 8.52 19.34
N THR A 344 10.51 7.45 18.54
CA THR A 344 11.58 6.50 18.20
C THR A 344 11.92 6.54 16.71
N LEU A 345 13.08 5.99 16.31
CA LEU A 345 13.44 5.90 14.90
C LEU A 345 12.50 4.96 14.14
N GLU A 346 12.10 3.86 14.78
CA GLU A 346 11.19 2.85 14.23
C GLU A 346 9.80 3.40 13.96
N ASP A 347 9.34 4.38 14.75
CA ASP A 347 8.07 5.07 14.48
C ASP A 347 8.12 6.00 13.25
N ARG A 348 9.32 6.34 12.76
CA ARG A 348 9.51 7.38 11.74
C ARG A 348 10.06 6.84 10.42
N TYR A 349 10.85 5.78 10.45
CA TYR A 349 11.74 5.42 9.35
C TYR A 349 11.71 3.93 8.99
N ALA A 350 12.02 3.64 7.72
CA ALA A 350 12.30 2.29 7.30
C ALA A 350 13.67 1.83 7.83
N GLY A 351 13.86 0.51 8.00
CA GLY A 351 15.10 -0.04 8.55
C GLY A 351 16.37 0.37 7.79
N PHE A 352 16.29 0.64 6.49
CA PHE A 352 17.42 1.19 5.72
C PHE A 352 17.84 2.57 6.23
N ASP A 353 16.89 3.47 6.42
CA ASP A 353 17.16 4.83 6.88
C ASP A 353 17.67 4.85 8.33
N ILE A 354 17.14 3.96 9.18
CA ILE A 354 17.68 3.74 10.54
C ILE A 354 19.16 3.35 10.47
N ARG A 355 19.55 2.43 9.57
CA ARG A 355 20.96 2.06 9.39
C ARG A 355 21.81 3.23 8.89
N GLN A 356 21.28 4.06 7.98
CA GLN A 356 21.98 5.27 7.53
C GLN A 356 22.17 6.26 8.68
N ILE A 357 21.15 6.46 9.51
CA ILE A 357 21.23 7.32 10.70
C ILE A 357 22.32 6.81 11.65
N LYS A 358 22.28 5.53 12.02
CA LYS A 358 23.29 4.89 12.88
C LYS A 358 24.70 4.86 12.26
N SER A 359 24.85 5.12 10.96
CA SER A 359 26.17 5.31 10.33
C SER A 359 26.74 6.73 10.48
N GLY A 360 26.01 7.63 11.13
CA GLY A 360 26.38 9.03 11.36
C GLY A 360 25.68 10.03 10.44
N LYS A 361 24.76 9.59 9.56
CA LYS A 361 24.02 10.51 8.68
C LYS A 361 22.82 11.10 9.41
N VAL A 362 22.76 12.42 9.57
CA VAL A 362 21.56 13.07 10.10
C VAL A 362 20.54 13.25 8.96
N ALA A 363 19.56 12.36 8.90
CA ALA A 363 18.54 12.30 7.86
C ALA A 363 17.12 12.52 8.44
N GLY A 364 16.11 12.57 7.56
CA GLY A 364 14.70 12.60 7.94
C GLY A 364 14.26 13.93 8.55
N TRP A 365 13.70 13.87 9.75
CA TRP A 365 13.19 15.02 10.49
C TRP A 365 14.30 15.90 11.09
N ARG A 366 15.51 15.35 11.27
CA ARG A 366 16.69 16.06 11.80
C ARG A 366 16.43 16.73 13.14
N THR A 367 15.66 16.07 14.01
CA THR A 367 15.45 16.48 15.40
C THR A 367 16.57 15.93 16.27
N GLU A 368 16.52 16.24 17.57
CA GLU A 368 17.49 15.74 18.55
C GLU A 368 17.61 14.19 18.52
N LEU A 369 16.51 13.49 18.22
CA LEU A 369 16.47 12.04 18.06
C LEU A 369 17.47 11.55 17.02
N GLU A 370 17.40 12.08 15.79
CA GLU A 370 18.29 11.65 14.72
C GLU A 370 19.73 12.09 14.96
N HIS A 371 19.94 13.24 15.59
CA HIS A 371 21.27 13.71 15.99
C HIS A 371 21.91 12.81 17.05
N GLN A 372 21.20 12.46 18.13
CA GLN A 372 21.71 11.58 19.18
C GLN A 372 21.94 10.16 18.65
N ALA A 373 21.02 9.63 17.83
CA ALA A 373 21.20 8.32 17.20
C ALA A 373 22.39 8.28 16.25
N ALA A 374 22.59 9.32 15.44
CA ALA A 374 23.75 9.43 14.57
C ALA A 374 25.07 9.51 15.35
N ALA A 375 25.08 10.19 16.49
CA ALA A 375 26.26 10.29 17.36
C ALA A 375 26.56 8.97 18.11
N ALA A 376 25.51 8.27 18.56
CA ALA A 376 25.64 7.00 19.29
C ALA A 376 25.98 5.82 18.35
N GLY A 377 25.60 5.91 17.07
CA GLY A 377 25.82 4.85 16.09
C GLY A 377 25.22 3.52 16.54
N ASP A 378 26.01 2.45 16.49
CA ASP A 378 25.56 1.10 16.88
C ASP A 378 25.11 0.99 18.35
N ALA A 379 25.55 1.90 19.22
CA ALA A 379 25.12 1.95 20.61
C ALA A 379 23.70 2.49 20.80
N TRP A 380 23.07 3.06 19.76
CA TRP A 380 21.66 3.44 19.80
C TRP A 380 20.76 2.21 19.80
N GLU A 381 20.00 2.01 20.87
CA GLU A 381 19.14 0.85 21.06
C GLU A 381 17.82 0.97 20.27
N ALA A 382 17.23 -0.18 19.94
CA ALA A 382 15.93 -0.21 19.27
C ALA A 382 14.86 0.43 20.16
N PHE A 383 13.99 1.26 19.57
CA PHE A 383 12.97 2.02 20.29
C PHE A 383 13.50 2.98 21.38
N GLN A 384 14.79 3.32 21.34
CA GLN A 384 15.32 4.38 22.20
C GLN A 384 14.73 5.73 21.81
N THR A 385 14.47 6.56 22.82
CA THR A 385 13.99 7.95 22.67
C THR A 385 15.13 8.93 22.92
N ALA A 386 15.01 10.15 22.38
CA ALA A 386 15.94 11.23 22.67
C ALA A 386 15.86 11.64 24.15
N VAL A 387 17.00 12.00 24.75
CA VAL A 387 17.09 12.53 26.12
C VAL A 387 16.96 14.03 26.15
#